data_AF-A0A940EPM8-F1
#
_entry.id   AF-A0A940EPM8-F1
#
_cell.length_a   1.000
_cell.length_b   1.000
_cell.length_c   1.000
_cell.angle_alpha   90.00
_cell.angle_beta   90.00
_cell.angle_gamma   90.00
#
_symmetry.space_group_name_H-M   'P 1'
#
loop_
_entity.id
_entity.type
_entity.pdbx_description
1 polymer ?
#
loop_
_entity_poly.entity_id
_entity_poly.type
_entity_poly.pdbx_seq_one_letter_code
_entity_poly.pdbx_strand_id
1 'polypeptide(L)'
;MNQELKKKVDIVVGLSRLAGGTLIIIGSILVFFFIQAALDPNAIIEINGVPTKDFSDKLIAVIFSALFFVLGVVLSFAPNKALDKFAIKIIKLSS
;
A
#
# COMPACT_ATOMS: atom_id res chain seq x y z
N MET A 1 22.13 -8.79 19.59
CA MET A 1 20.65 -8.88 19.73
C MET A 1 20.32 -10.27 20.30
N ASN A 2 19.47 -10.36 21.31
CA ASN A 2 18.99 -11.65 21.84
C ASN A 2 18.32 -12.45 20.70
N GLN A 3 18.53 -13.77 20.64
CA GLN A 3 17.94 -14.66 19.64
C GLN A 3 16.41 -14.56 19.58
N GLU A 4 15.75 -14.39 20.73
CA GLU A 4 14.29 -14.23 20.78
C GLU A 4 13.83 -12.92 20.12
N LEU A 5 14.52 -11.81 20.40
CA LEU A 5 14.24 -10.51 19.80
C LEU A 5 14.50 -10.54 18.28
N LYS A 6 15.57 -11.22 17.84
CA LYS A 6 15.86 -11.40 16.42
C LYS A 6 14.72 -12.11 15.70
N LYS A 7 14.22 -13.22 16.27
CA LYS A 7 13.10 -13.97 15.70
C LYS A 7 11.84 -13.11 15.57
N LYS A 8 11.51 -12.29 16.57
CA LYS A 8 10.35 -11.37 16.51
C LYS A 8 10.52 -10.32 15.41
N VAL A 9 11.72 -9.74 15.27
CA VAL A 9 12.04 -8.78 14.21
C VAL A 9 11.90 -9.43 12.84
N ASP A 10 12.49 -10.60 12.62
CA ASP A 10 12.46 -11.31 11.34
C ASP A 10 11.00 -11.62 10.91
N ILE A 11 10.12 -11.99 11.87
CA ILE A 11 8.69 -12.19 11.61
C ILE A 11 8.02 -10.89 11.17
N VAL A 12 8.22 -9.79 11.90
CA VAL A 12 7.60 -8.49 11.57
C VAL A 12 8.07 -8.00 10.20
N VAL A 13 9.36 -8.15 9.88
CA VAL A 13 9.93 -7.79 8.58
C VAL A 13 9.34 -8.68 7.47
N GLY A 14 9.24 -9.99 7.70
CA GLY A 14 8.62 -10.92 6.76
C GLY A 14 7.15 -10.58 6.48
N LEU A 15 6.37 -10.31 7.53
CA LEU A 15 4.97 -9.87 7.40
C LEU A 15 4.84 -8.53 6.69
N SER A 16 5.74 -7.58 6.96
CA SER A 16 5.76 -6.28 6.28
C SER A 16 5.96 -6.44 4.77
N ARG A 17 6.88 -7.33 4.37
CA ARG A 17 7.12 -7.64 2.95
C ARG A 17 5.95 -8.32 2.28
N LEU A 18 5.32 -9.26 2.99
CA LEU A 18 4.12 -9.94 2.51
C LEU A 18 2.98 -8.94 2.29
N ALA A 19 2.72 -8.09 3.29
CA ALA A 19 1.74 -7.01 3.19
C ALA A 19 2.07 -6.06 2.04
N GLY A 20 3.35 -5.70 1.87
CA GLY A 20 3.81 -4.90 0.73
C GLY A 20 3.49 -5.56 -0.62
N GLY A 21 3.72 -6.87 -0.74
CA GLY A 21 3.47 -7.63 -1.96
C GLY A 21 1.98 -7.67 -2.30
N THR A 22 1.14 -7.88 -1.29
CA THR A 22 -0.32 -7.81 -1.44
C THR A 22 -0.77 -6.41 -1.87
N LEU A 23 -0.22 -5.36 -1.27
CA LEU A 23 -0.53 -3.97 -1.63
C LEU A 23 -0.11 -3.61 -3.06
N ILE A 24 1.01 -4.14 -3.55
CA ILE A 24 1.42 -4.01 -4.96
C ILE A 24 0.35 -4.60 -5.88
N ILE A 25 -0.11 -5.82 -5.59
CA ILE A 25 -1.11 -6.51 -6.42
C ILE A 25 -2.42 -5.73 -6.41
N ILE A 26 -2.94 -5.38 -5.23
CA ILE A 26 -4.19 -4.64 -5.08
C ILE A 26 -4.10 -3.27 -5.75
N GLY A 27 -3.03 -2.52 -5.46
CA GLY A 27 -2.81 -1.19 -6.04
C GLY A 27 -2.70 -1.23 -7.56
N SER A 28 -2.02 -2.23 -8.13
CA SER A 28 -1.93 -2.41 -9.59
C SER A 28 -3.30 -2.64 -10.22
N ILE A 29 -4.12 -3.52 -9.61
CA ILE A 29 -5.47 -3.81 -10.07
C ILE A 29 -6.35 -2.55 -10.00
N LEU A 30 -6.33 -1.84 -8.87
CA LEU A 30 -7.12 -0.62 -8.70
C LEU A 30 -6.72 0.46 -9.71
N VAL A 31 -5.42 0.74 -9.86
CA VAL A 31 -4.93 1.71 -10.85
C VAL A 31 -5.36 1.31 -12.26
N PHE A 32 -5.27 0.03 -12.62
CA PHE A 32 -5.72 -0.46 -13.93
C PHE A 32 -7.21 -0.20 -14.18
N PHE A 33 -8.08 -0.41 -13.19
CA PHE A 33 -9.51 -0.12 -13.36
C PHE A 33 -9.82 1.38 -13.37
N PHE A 34 -9.26 2.15 -12.43
CA PHE A 34 -9.55 3.58 -12.34
C PHE A 34 -8.96 4.37 -13.50
N ILE A 35 -7.83 3.96 -14.08
CA ILE A 35 -7.28 4.65 -15.25
C ILE A 35 -8.18 4.47 -16.48
N GLN A 36 -8.79 3.29 -16.65
CA GLN A 36 -9.78 3.06 -17.70
C GLN A 36 -11.03 3.92 -17.46
N ALA A 37 -11.53 3.99 -16.23
CA ALA A 37 -12.66 4.85 -15.88
C ALA A 37 -12.35 6.36 -16.05
N ALA A 38 -11.11 6.77 -15.82
CA ALA A 38 -10.65 8.14 -16.04
C ALA A 38 -10.56 8.51 -17.52
N LEU A 39 -10.16 7.56 -18.37
CA LEU A 39 -10.02 7.75 -19.82
C LEU A 39 -11.37 7.64 -20.56
N ASP A 40 -12.36 6.97 -19.98
CA ASP A 40 -13.72 6.94 -20.50
C ASP A 40 -14.54 8.16 -20.00
N PRO A 41 -14.92 9.10 -20.88
CA PRO A 41 -15.71 10.27 -20.50
C PRO A 41 -17.13 9.90 -20.02
N ASN A 42 -17.66 8.74 -20.43
CA ASN A 42 -19.00 8.30 -20.07
C ASN A 42 -19.07 7.46 -18.81
N ALA A 43 -17.94 6.89 -18.37
CA ALA A 43 -17.86 6.11 -17.15
C ALA A 43 -18.32 6.93 -15.95
N ILE A 44 -19.12 6.31 -15.09
CA ILE A 44 -19.58 6.88 -13.81
C ILE A 44 -18.85 6.13 -12.71
N ILE A 45 -18.23 6.85 -11.79
CA ILE A 45 -17.67 6.29 -10.57
C ILE A 45 -18.45 6.83 -9.37
N GLU A 46 -18.55 6.06 -8.29
CA GLU A 46 -19.11 6.53 -7.03
C GLU A 46 -18.00 6.94 -6.07
N ILE A 47 -18.06 8.19 -5.61
CA ILE A 47 -17.18 8.69 -4.55
C ILE A 47 -18.07 9.05 -3.37
N ASN A 48 -17.85 8.37 -2.23
CA ASN A 48 -18.65 8.55 -1.01
C ASN A 48 -20.17 8.41 -1.25
N GLY A 49 -20.58 7.52 -2.17
CA GLY A 49 -21.98 7.30 -2.52
C GLY A 49 -22.58 8.32 -3.48
N VAL A 50 -21.78 9.27 -3.98
CA VAL A 50 -22.21 10.24 -5.01
C VAL A 50 -21.67 9.80 -6.37
N PRO A 51 -22.53 9.51 -7.37
CA PRO A 51 -22.09 9.20 -8.72
C PRO A 51 -21.55 10.45 -9.41
N THR A 52 -20.34 10.36 -9.97
CA THR A 52 -19.66 11.46 -10.67
C THR A 52 -19.08 11.00 -12.01
N LYS A 53 -19.10 11.91 -12.98
CA LYS A 53 -18.41 11.79 -14.28
C LYS A 53 -17.21 12.72 -14.40
N ASP A 54 -16.99 13.57 -13.40
CA ASP A 54 -15.95 14.60 -13.46
C ASP A 54 -14.58 13.95 -13.61
N PHE A 55 -13.78 14.48 -14.53
CA PHE A 55 -12.45 13.94 -14.80
C PHE A 55 -11.51 14.13 -13.60
N SER A 56 -11.62 15.25 -12.88
CA SER A 56 -10.78 15.55 -11.71
C SER A 56 -11.05 14.54 -10.60
N ASP A 57 -12.32 14.22 -10.36
CA ASP A 57 -12.73 13.19 -9.40
C ASP A 57 -12.16 11.81 -9.77
N LYS A 58 -12.26 11.43 -11.05
CA LYS A 58 -11.69 10.17 -11.57
C LYS A 58 -10.16 10.14 -11.44
N LEU A 59 -9.49 11.25 -11.71
CA LEU A 59 -8.05 11.37 -11.60
C LEU A 59 -7.59 11.24 -10.14
N ILE A 60 -8.33 11.83 -9.20
CA ILE A 60 -8.08 11.69 -7.76
C ILE A 60 -8.20 10.21 -7.35
N ALA A 61 -9.21 9.48 -7.86
CA ALA A 61 -9.37 8.06 -7.58
C ALA A 61 -8.18 7.21 -8.10
N VAL A 62 -7.64 7.56 -9.27
CA VAL A 62 -6.41 6.92 -9.80
C VAL A 62 -5.22 7.20 -8.89
N ILE A 63 -4.99 8.46 -8.52
CA ILE A 63 -3.86 8.87 -7.67
C ILE A 63 -3.96 8.20 -6.29
N PHE A 64 -5.16 8.19 -5.70
CA PHE A 64 -5.40 7.54 -4.43
C PHE A 64 -5.13 6.03 -4.49
N SER A 65 -5.57 5.37 -5.57
CA SER A 65 -5.30 3.95 -5.80
C SER A 65 -3.81 3.67 -5.98
N ALA A 66 -3.08 4.58 -6.63
CA ALA A 66 -1.64 4.47 -6.84
C ALA A 66 -0.86 4.52 -5.51
N LEU A 67 -1.39 5.16 -4.46
CA LEU A 67 -0.75 5.16 -3.14
C LEU A 67 -0.59 3.74 -2.58
N PHE A 68 -1.55 2.85 -2.80
CA PHE A 68 -1.45 1.46 -2.35
C PHE A 68 -0.29 0.74 -3.04
N PHE A 69 -0.14 0.95 -4.35
CA PHE A 69 0.99 0.41 -5.10
C PHE A 69 2.32 0.94 -4.56
N VAL A 70 2.44 2.27 -4.39
CA VAL A 70 3.66 2.91 -3.89
C VAL A 70 4.02 2.41 -2.49
N LEU A 71 3.05 2.37 -1.57
CA LEU A 71 3.25 1.84 -0.22
C LEU A 71 3.65 0.38 -0.24
N GLY A 72 3.05 -0.41 -1.13
CA GLY A 72 3.41 -1.80 -1.35
C GLY A 72 4.85 -1.97 -1.79
N VAL A 73 5.30 -1.20 -2.78
CA VAL A 73 6.69 -1.17 -3.25
C VAL A 73 7.63 -0.80 -2.11
N VAL A 74 7.32 0.26 -1.34
CA VAL A 74 8.14 0.67 -0.20
C VAL A 74 8.25 -0.45 0.83
N LEU A 75 7.15 -1.11 1.20
CA LEU A 75 7.18 -2.17 2.21
C LEU A 75 7.87 -3.45 1.73
N SER A 76 7.69 -3.85 0.47
CA SER A 76 8.33 -5.05 -0.09
C SER A 76 9.83 -4.87 -0.31
N PHE A 77 10.25 -3.69 -0.78
CA PHE A 77 11.62 -3.45 -1.23
C PHE A 77 12.42 -2.54 -0.30
N ALA A 78 11.87 -2.10 0.83
CA ALA A 78 12.62 -1.33 1.81
C ALA A 78 13.88 -2.10 2.29
N PRO A 79 15.00 -1.38 2.53
CA PRO A 79 16.21 -2.00 3.04
C PRO A 79 15.96 -2.68 4.39
N ASN A 80 16.50 -3.89 4.59
CA ASN A 80 16.40 -4.62 5.87
C ASN A 80 16.76 -3.73 7.06
N LYS A 81 17.85 -2.96 6.97
CA LYS A 81 18.29 -2.06 8.05
C LYS A 81 17.20 -1.07 8.51
N ALA A 82 16.38 -0.58 7.57
CA ALA A 82 15.29 0.35 7.89
C ALA A 82 14.12 -0.39 8.54
N LEU A 83 13.71 -1.53 7.97
CA LEU A 83 12.62 -2.36 8.50
C LEU A 83 12.97 -2.94 9.87
N ASP A 84 14.20 -3.41 10.07
CA ASP A 84 14.71 -3.92 11.35
C ASP A 84 14.65 -2.84 12.43
N LYS A 85 15.11 -1.62 12.11
CA LYS A 85 15.07 -0.47 13.04
C LYS A 85 13.63 -0.12 13.42
N PHE A 86 12.72 -0.15 12.45
CA PHE A 86 11.30 0.13 12.67
C PHE A 86 10.64 -0.97 13.51
N ALA A 87 10.90 -2.25 13.19
CA ALA A 87 10.41 -3.41 13.92
C ALA A 87 10.89 -3.42 15.38
N ILE A 88 12.17 -3.15 15.63
CA ILE A 88 12.71 -3.03 16.99
C ILE A 88 12.01 -1.92 17.76
N LYS A 89 11.75 -0.77 17.12
CA LYS A 89 11.05 0.36 17.76
C LYS A 89 9.61 -0.03 18.12
N ILE A 90 8.88 -0.68 17.21
CA ILE A 90 7.51 -1.14 17.45
C ILE A 90 7.47 -2.15 18.60
N ILE A 91 8.33 -3.17 18.58
CA ILE A 91 8.37 -4.22 19.61
C ILE A 91 8.64 -3.63 21.00
N LYS A 92 9.54 -2.64 21.09
CA LYS A 92 9.83 -1.94 22.34
C LYS A 92 8.69 -1.05 22.84
N LEU A 93 7.89 -0.50 21.95
CA LEU A 93 6.70 0.30 22.30
C LEU A 93 5.53 -0.55 22.76
N SER A 94 5.47 -1.81 22.33
CA SER A 94 4.40 -2.77 22.67
C SER A 94 4.72 -3.65 23.89
N SER A 95 5.91 -3.53 24.46
CA SER A 95 6.38 -4.30 25.63
C SER A 95 6.41 -3.44 26.87
#